data_AF-A0A8T3YEK3-F1
#
_entry.id   AF-A0A8T3YEK3-F1
#
_cell.length_a   1.000
_cell.length_b   1.000
_cell.length_c   1.000
_cell.angle_alpha   90.00
_cell.angle_beta   90.00
_cell.angle_gamma   90.00
#
_symmetry.space_group_name_H-M   'P 1'
#
loop_
_entity.id
_entity.type
_entity.pdbx_description
1 polymer ?
#
loop_
_entity_poly.entity_id
_entity_poly.type
_entity_poly.pdbx_seq_one_letter_code
_entity_poly.pdbx_strand_id
1 'polypeptide(L)' 'MRRDPLEIMEKILAALEKGQPRSMHALCQETKLHYVTVRRYVQIIELVSREPEIEVIKTGHTVILRIRREKEE' A
#
# COMPACT_ATOMS: atom_id res chain seq x y z
N MET A 1 13.69 4.21 15.72
CA MET A 1 12.29 4.69 15.69
C MET A 1 11.55 3.93 14.60
N ARG A 2 10.44 3.25 14.93
CA ARG A 2 9.49 2.79 13.91
C ARG A 2 8.87 4.05 13.29
N ARG A 3 8.98 4.23 11.97
CA ARG A 3 8.24 5.28 11.26
C ARG A 3 6.76 4.91 11.26
N ASP A 4 5.90 5.91 11.38
CA ASP A 4 4.45 5.71 11.31
C ASP A 4 4.06 5.17 9.91
N PRO A 5 3.28 4.08 9.82
CA PRO A 5 2.76 3.58 8.56
C PRO A 5 2.01 4.62 7.71
N LEU A 6 1.34 5.59 8.34
CA LEU A 6 0.63 6.68 7.68
C LEU A 6 1.63 7.63 7.01
N GLU A 7 2.67 8.06 7.72
CA GLU A 7 3.73 8.92 7.15
C GLU A 7 4.43 8.26 5.95
N ILE A 8 4.62 6.94 5.99
CA ILE A 8 5.20 6.19 4.87
C ILE A 8 4.28 6.27 3.66
N MET A 9 2.98 6.11 3.86
CA MET A 9 1.97 6.16 2.81
C MET A 9 1.88 7.54 2.18
N GLU A 10 1.79 8.59 3.00
CA GLU A 10 1.76 9.99 2.56
C GLU A 10 2.98 10.36 1.73
N LYS A 11 4.18 9.93 2.14
CA LYS A 11 5.42 10.17 1.37
C LYS A 11 5.40 9.52 -0.01
N ILE A 12 4.88 8.29 -0.09
CA ILE A 12 4.77 7.57 -1.37
C ILE A 12 3.72 8.24 -2.26
N LEU A 13 2.55 8.58 -1.72
CA LEU A 13 1.49 9.27 -2.46
C LEU A 13 1.97 10.63 -2.99
N ALA A 14 2.58 11.46 -2.14
CA ALA A 14 3.11 12.76 -2.55
C ALA A 14 4.18 12.68 -3.64
N ALA A 15 4.98 11.60 -3.68
CA ALA A 15 5.96 11.36 -4.74
C ALA A 15 5.30 10.96 -6.07
N LEU A 16 4.18 10.22 -6.01
CA LEU A 16 3.41 9.75 -7.17
C LEU A 16 2.50 10.85 -7.75
N GLU A 17 1.90 11.70 -6.91
CA GLU A 17 1.02 12.81 -7.32
C GLU A 17 1.71 13.85 -8.21
N LYS A 18 3.05 13.85 -8.26
CA LYS A 18 3.82 14.69 -9.18
C LYS A 18 3.61 14.34 -10.66
N GLY A 19 2.89 13.27 -10.97
CA GLY A 19 2.42 12.93 -12.32
C GLY A 19 3.51 12.44 -13.29
N GLN A 20 4.75 12.35 -12.83
CA GLN A 20 5.86 11.84 -13.62
C GLN A 20 6.03 10.34 -13.39
N PRO A 21 6.22 9.52 -14.44
CA PRO A 21 6.60 8.12 -14.29
C PRO A 21 7.88 8.00 -13.45
N ARG A 22 7.85 7.23 -12.37
CA ARG A 22 9.00 6.98 -11.50
C ARG A 22 9.34 5.50 -11.44
N SER A 23 10.64 5.19 -11.51
CA SER A 23 11.11 3.85 -11.18
C SER A 23 11.05 3.61 -9.67
N MET A 24 11.03 2.34 -9.26
CA MET A 24 11.12 1.98 -7.84
C MET A 24 12.36 2.56 -7.16
N HIS A 25 13.48 2.61 -7.87
CA HIS A 25 14.71 3.22 -7.35
C HIS A 25 14.54 4.73 -7.11
N ALA A 26 13.93 5.45 -8.06
CA ALA A 26 13.65 6.88 -7.92
C ALA A 26 12.73 7.17 -6.73
N LEU A 27 11.69 6.35 -6.53
CA LEU A 27 10.81 6.45 -5.37
C LEU A 27 11.57 6.23 -4.04
N CYS A 28 12.50 5.27 -3.99
CA CYS A 28 13.30 5.03 -2.78
C CYS A 28 14.20 6.22 -2.45
N GLN A 29 14.85 6.83 -3.45
CA GLN A 29 15.72 7.99 -3.27
C GLN A 29 14.94 9.19 -2.73
N GLU A 30 13.77 9.45 -3.31
CA GLU A 30 12.94 10.59 -2.92
C GLU A 30 12.31 10.43 -1.54
N THR A 31 11.71 9.27 -1.27
CA THR A 31 11.02 9.01 0.00
C THR A 31 11.98 8.67 1.14
N LYS A 32 13.26 8.39 0.83
CA LYS A 32 14.28 7.88 1.75
C LYS A 32 13.76 6.64 2.51
N LEU A 33 13.06 5.77 1.79
CA LEU A 33 12.54 4.50 2.26
C LEU A 33 13.30 3.34 1.64
N HIS A 34 13.37 2.23 2.37
CA HIS A 34 13.98 1.01 1.84
C HIS A 34 13.11 0.43 0.72
N TYR A 35 13.75 -0.18 -0.28
CA TYR A 35 13.09 -0.76 -1.45
C TYR A 35 11.95 -1.72 -1.08
N VAL A 36 12.19 -2.58 -0.08
CA VAL A 36 11.18 -3.53 0.41
C VAL A 36 9.93 -2.82 0.94
N THR A 37 10.09 -1.71 1.64
CA THR A 37 8.97 -0.90 2.14
C THR A 37 8.19 -0.30 0.99
N VAL A 38 8.86 0.42 0.08
CA VAL A 38 8.20 1.04 -1.07
C VAL A 38 7.46 -0.01 -1.89
N ARG A 39 8.10 -1.16 -2.17
CA ARG A 39 7.51 -2.26 -2.94
C ARG A 39 6.23 -2.78 -2.30
N ARG A 40 6.23 -3.01 -0.98
CA ARG A 40 5.04 -3.52 -0.27
C ARG A 40 3.87 -2.53 -0.31
N TYR A 41 4.14 -1.24 -0.13
CA TYR A 41 3.10 -0.22 -0.19
C TYR A 41 2.54 -0.05 -1.60
N VAL A 42 3.39 -0.05 -2.63
CA VAL A 42 2.94 -0.02 -4.02
C VAL A 42 2.04 -1.21 -4.35
N GLN A 43 2.39 -2.42 -3.88
CA GLN A 43 1.54 -3.60 -4.04
C GLN A 43 0.17 -3.46 -3.36
N ILE A 44 0.12 -2.83 -2.18
CA ILE A 44 -1.15 -2.57 -1.47
C ILE A 44 -1.99 -1.56 -2.26
N ILE A 45 -1.37 -0.47 -2.75
CA ILE A 45 -2.04 0.53 -3.57
C ILE A 45 -2.62 -0.13 -4.83
N GLU A 46 -1.82 -0.89 -5.56
CA GLU A 46 -2.26 -1.62 -6.75
C GLU A 46 -3.41 -2.58 -6.44
N LEU A 47 -3.34 -3.29 -5.31
CA LEU A 47 -4.38 -4.20 -4.88
C LEU A 47 -5.69 -3.47 -4.60
N VAL A 48 -5.65 -2.34 -3.89
CA VAL A 48 -6.85 -1.52 -3.56
C VAL A 48 -7.41 -0.84 -4.81
N SER A 49 -6.57 -0.41 -5.76
CA SER A 49 -7.02 0.18 -7.03
C SER A 49 -7.82 -0.79 -7.92
N ARG A 50 -7.75 -2.09 -7.66
CA ARG A 50 -8.56 -3.10 -8.37
C ARG A 50 -9.93 -3.32 -7.70
N GLU A 51 -10.34 -2.43 -6.81
CA GLU A 51 -11.59 -2.48 -6.03
C GLU A 51 -11.92 -3.88 -5.47
N PRO A 52 -10.98 -4.54 -4.75
CA PRO A 52 -11.26 -5.84 -4.17
C PRO A 52 -12.31 -5.68 -3.07
N GLU A 53 -13.31 -6.57 -3.04
CA GLU A 53 -14.25 -6.59 -1.93
C GLU A 53 -13.51 -7.07 -0.67
N ILE A 54 -13.40 -6.19 0.34
CA ILE A 54 -12.75 -6.51 1.62
C ILE A 54 -13.82 -6.86 2.65
N GLU A 55 -13.79 -8.11 3.10
CA GLU A 55 -14.57 -8.59 4.23
C GLU A 55 -13.85 -8.25 5.55
N VAL A 56 -14.56 -7.52 6.44
CA VAL A 56 -14.07 -7.15 7.77
C VAL A 56 -14.81 -7.97 8.82
N ILE A 57 -14.12 -8.93 9.45
CA ILE A 57 -14.68 -9.77 10.51
C ILE A 57 -14.19 -9.23 11.85
N LYS A 58 -15.10 -8.65 12.62
CA LYS A 58 -14.83 -8.18 13.99
C LYS A 58 -15.10 -9.30 14.99
N THR A 59 -14.09 -9.65 15.76
CA THR A 59 -14.22 -10.53 16.94
C THR A 59 -14.09 -9.68 18.21
N GLY A 60 -14.34 -10.25 19.40
CA GLY A 60 -14.27 -9.50 20.66
C GLY A 60 -12.92 -8.79 20.93
N HIS A 61 -11.81 -9.29 20.36
CA HIS A 61 -10.46 -8.72 20.58
C HIS A 61 -9.65 -8.46 19.31
N THR A 62 -10.11 -8.92 18.13
CA THR A 62 -9.32 -8.89 16.89
C THR A 62 -10.18 -8.48 15.70
N VAL A 63 -9.59 -7.71 14.79
CA VAL A 63 -10.16 -7.42 13.47
C VAL A 63 -9.44 -8.27 12.43
N ILE A 64 -10.18 -9.09 11.70
CA ILE A 64 -9.67 -9.89 10.59
C ILE A 64 -10.10 -9.22 9.29
N LEU A 65 -9.14 -8.94 8.41
CA LEU A 65 -9.37 -8.41 7.07
C LEU A 65 -9.13 -9.52 6.06
N ARG A 66 -10.11 -9.79 5.21
CA ARG A 66 -10.02 -10.79 4.14
C ARG A 66 -10.40 -10.17 2.81
N ILE A 67 -9.63 -10.44 1.77
CA ILE A 67 -10.00 -10.10 0.39
C ILE A 67 -10.91 -11.20 -0.15
N ARG A 68 -12.15 -10.85 -0.51
CA ARG A 68 -13.02 -11.72 -1.30
C ARG A 68 -12.52 -11.68 -2.74
N ARG A 69 -12.12 -12.84 -3.25
CA ARG A 69 -11.84 -13.04 -4.67
C ARG A 69 -13.10 -13.65 -5.26
N GLU A 70 -13.72 -12.98 -6.23
CA GLU A 70 -14.69 -13.66 -7.09
C GLU A 70 -13.98 -14.85 -7.73
N LYS A 71 -14.63 -16.02 -7.73
CA LYS A 71 -14.10 -17.17 -8.48
C LYS A 71 -14.16 -16.77 -9.95
N GLU A 72 -13.02 -16.79 -10.63
CA GLU A 72 -13.00 -16.80 -12.10
C GLU A 72 -13.80 -18.04 -12.53
N GLU A 73 -14.97 -17.81 -13.16
CA GLU A 73 -15.74 -18.84 -13.89
C GLU A 73 -15.04 -19.21 -15.21
#